data_AF-A0A9P9Y3N4-F1
#
_entry.id   AF-A0A9P9Y3N4-F1
#
_cell.length_a   1.000
_cell.length_b   1.000
_cell.length_c   1.000
_cell.angle_alpha   90.00
_cell.angle_beta   90.00
_cell.angle_gamma   90.00
#
_symmetry.space_group_name_H-M   'P 1'
#
loop_
_entity.id
_entity.type
_entity.pdbx_description
1 polymer ?
#
loop_
_entity_poly.entity_id
_entity_poly.type
_entity_poly.pdbx_seq_one_letter_code
_entity_poly.pdbx_strand_id
1 'polypeptide(L)'
;MDESTPLREIKSADSTPLKTSACEEEVEPTILTLHDDHISQNGEPLYDSESSNTSRSLVFYLVHPLNSHYRTDKPAYFATCAKESGLGNIELNIESKGLSKTKYKVLLSAGRSASSDPLFYNPPTTALSAKTKFVGGKYFWTDSQGQTIAQEALTSDDKPQLKIMQAMQTNFRDAVVAAWCLRIWSQIWND
;
A
#
# COMPACT_ATOMS: atom_id res chain seq x y z
N MET A 1 60.54 -34.27 33.96
CA MET A 1 59.10 -33.99 33.83
C MET A 1 58.90 -33.58 32.38
N ASP A 2 58.93 -34.54 31.45
CA ASP A 2 57.75 -35.31 31.00
C ASP A 2 56.60 -34.37 30.64
N GLU A 3 56.06 -34.33 29.42
CA GLU A 3 55.65 -35.48 28.60
C GLU A 3 55.45 -35.09 27.12
N SER A 4 55.60 -36.10 26.27
CA SER A 4 55.45 -36.18 24.81
C SER A 4 54.02 -35.94 24.27
N THR A 5 53.92 -35.36 23.06
CA THR A 5 53.13 -35.70 21.82
C THR A 5 51.78 -36.49 21.90
N PRO A 6 50.92 -36.61 20.84
CA PRO A 6 50.79 -35.95 19.52
C PRO A 6 49.33 -35.58 19.06
N LEU A 7 49.26 -34.97 17.87
CA LEU A 7 48.15 -34.88 16.90
C LEU A 7 47.21 -36.11 16.83
N ARG A 8 45.90 -35.86 16.70
CA ARG A 8 44.98 -36.69 15.89
C ARG A 8 43.94 -35.85 15.14
N GLU A 9 44.08 -35.92 13.83
CA GLU A 9 43.09 -35.67 12.79
C GLU A 9 42.01 -36.76 12.85
N ILE A 10 40.73 -36.40 12.75
CA ILE A 10 39.65 -37.35 12.43
C ILE A 10 38.85 -36.80 11.25
N LYS A 11 38.87 -37.58 10.17
CA LYS A 11 38.13 -37.37 8.92
C LYS A 11 36.71 -37.93 9.02
N SER A 12 35.83 -37.29 8.24
CA SER A 12 34.60 -37.79 7.60
C SER A 12 33.46 -38.37 8.43
N ALA A 13 32.30 -37.72 8.30
CA ALA A 13 31.11 -38.43 7.84
C ALA A 13 30.27 -37.52 6.93
N ASP A 14 29.94 -38.08 5.78
CA ASP A 14 29.09 -37.63 4.70
C ASP A 14 27.63 -37.48 5.18
N SER A 15 26.92 -36.43 4.76
CA SER A 15 25.45 -36.37 4.82
C SER A 15 24.91 -35.21 3.99
N THR A 16 24.43 -35.56 2.80
CA THR A 16 23.46 -34.80 1.99
C THR A 16 22.33 -35.78 1.66
N PRO A 17 21.10 -35.35 1.31
CA PRO A 17 20.20 -34.40 1.96
C PRO A 17 18.87 -35.10 2.38
N LEU A 18 18.20 -34.62 3.43
CA LEU A 18 16.81 -35.00 3.70
C LEU A 18 15.84 -33.97 3.10
N LYS A 19 15.11 -34.45 2.09
CA LYS A 19 14.04 -33.79 1.36
C LYS A 19 12.77 -33.82 2.22
N THR A 20 12.20 -32.65 2.54
CA THR A 20 10.81 -32.51 3.03
C THR A 20 10.26 -31.25 2.36
N SER A 21 9.60 -31.38 1.21
CA SER A 21 8.13 -31.54 1.04
C SER A 21 7.34 -30.33 1.55
N ALA A 22 6.98 -29.51 0.58
CA ALA A 22 6.17 -28.30 0.55
C ALA A 22 4.97 -28.22 1.50
N CYS A 23 4.67 -27.00 1.94
CA CYS A 23 3.38 -26.33 1.79
C CYS A 23 3.66 -24.81 1.77
N GLU A 24 4.30 -24.31 0.70
CA GLU A 24 4.27 -22.87 0.42
C GLU A 24 2.92 -22.61 -0.24
N GLU A 25 2.00 -22.02 0.52
CA GLU A 25 0.77 -21.46 -0.04
C GLU A 25 1.19 -20.25 -0.87
N GLU A 26 1.30 -20.46 -2.18
CA GLU A 26 1.61 -19.45 -3.17
C GLU A 26 0.44 -18.46 -3.20
N VAL A 27 0.54 -17.40 -2.38
CA VAL A 27 -0.41 -16.30 -2.40
C VAL A 27 -0.17 -15.53 -3.69
N GLU A 28 -0.93 -15.84 -4.73
CA GLU A 28 -0.92 -15.07 -5.96
C GLU A 28 -1.19 -13.58 -5.65
N PRO A 29 -0.30 -12.67 -6.06
CA PRO A 29 -0.52 -11.25 -5.83
C PRO A 29 -1.76 -10.80 -6.61
N THR A 30 -2.81 -10.39 -5.91
CA THR A 30 -3.99 -9.82 -6.55
C THR A 30 -3.60 -8.51 -7.24
N ILE A 31 -3.54 -8.55 -8.57
CA ILE A 31 -3.29 -7.38 -9.42
C ILE A 31 -4.61 -6.63 -9.63
N LEU A 32 -4.70 -5.40 -9.13
CA LEU A 32 -5.82 -4.50 -9.44
C LEU A 32 -5.42 -3.59 -10.61
N THR A 33 -5.94 -3.90 -11.79
CA THR A 33 -5.83 -3.06 -12.99
C THR A 33 -7.10 -2.22 -13.11
N LEU A 34 -6.97 -0.89 -13.01
CA LEU A 34 -8.07 0.04 -13.28
C LEU A 34 -8.26 0.09 -14.81
N HIS A 35 -9.39 -0.44 -15.28
CA HIS A 35 -9.80 -0.34 -16.66
C HIS A 35 -10.64 0.93 -16.83
N ASP A 36 -10.17 1.85 -17.68
CA ASP A 36 -10.92 2.99 -18.19
C ASP A 36 -11.70 2.54 -19.42
N ASP A 37 -13.02 2.40 -19.30
CA ASP A 37 -13.88 2.18 -20.46
C ASP A 37 -14.51 3.49 -20.96
N HIS A 38 -14.33 3.68 -22.26
CA HIS A 38 -14.55 4.89 -23.05
C HIS A 38 -16.01 5.39 -23.12
N ILE A 39 -16.12 6.72 -23.26
CA ILE A 39 -17.26 7.45 -23.80
C ILE A 39 -17.50 7.05 -25.27
N SER A 40 -18.74 6.75 -25.65
CA SER A 40 -19.19 6.92 -27.05
C SER A 40 -20.66 7.34 -27.15
N GLN A 41 -20.91 8.29 -28.05
CA GLN A 41 -22.21 8.84 -28.42
C GLN A 41 -22.91 7.93 -29.43
N ASN A 42 -24.23 7.78 -29.27
CA ASN A 42 -25.25 7.42 -30.26
C ASN A 42 -25.20 6.00 -30.90
N GLY A 43 -26.19 5.19 -30.54
CA GLY A 43 -26.58 3.96 -31.26
C GLY A 43 -27.08 2.88 -30.31
N GLU A 44 -28.40 2.64 -30.31
CA GLU A 44 -29.05 1.56 -29.56
C GLU A 44 -28.37 0.19 -29.79
N PRO A 45 -28.22 -0.63 -28.73
CA PRO A 45 -28.29 -2.06 -28.92
C PRO A 45 -29.20 -2.74 -27.90
N LEU A 46 -30.18 -3.48 -28.43
CA LEU A 46 -30.74 -4.66 -27.80
C LEU A 46 -29.59 -5.64 -27.51
N TYR A 47 -29.31 -5.89 -26.23
CA TYR A 47 -28.64 -7.10 -25.79
C TYR A 47 -29.19 -7.52 -24.41
N ASP A 48 -29.84 -8.68 -24.38
CA ASP A 48 -29.95 -9.47 -23.15
C ASP A 48 -28.54 -9.96 -22.84
N SER A 49 -27.90 -9.37 -21.85
CA SER A 49 -26.83 -10.01 -21.12
C SER A 49 -26.95 -9.53 -19.70
N GLU A 50 -27.38 -10.43 -18.82
CA GLU A 50 -27.25 -10.32 -17.38
C GLU A 50 -25.76 -10.19 -17.06
N SER A 51 -25.22 -9.00 -17.25
CA SER A 51 -24.04 -8.53 -16.56
C SER A 51 -24.41 -8.63 -15.10
N SER A 52 -23.86 -9.63 -14.41
CA SER A 52 -23.88 -9.72 -12.96
C SER A 52 -23.43 -8.36 -12.44
N ASN A 53 -24.39 -7.56 -12.02
CA ASN A 53 -24.24 -6.15 -11.70
C ASN A 53 -23.45 -6.07 -10.39
N THR A 54 -22.14 -6.29 -10.49
CA THR A 54 -21.21 -6.17 -9.38
C THR A 54 -21.15 -4.69 -9.07
N SER A 55 -22.06 -4.27 -8.20
CA SER A 55 -22.25 -2.88 -7.83
C SER A 55 -20.90 -2.35 -7.33
N ARG A 56 -20.23 -1.53 -8.14
CA ARG A 56 -18.97 -0.88 -7.77
C ARG A 56 -19.27 0.00 -6.57
N SER A 57 -18.85 -0.42 -5.38
CA SER A 57 -19.14 0.31 -4.16
C SER A 57 -18.04 1.32 -3.88
N LEU A 58 -18.41 2.59 -3.70
CA LEU A 58 -17.48 3.63 -3.29
C LEU A 58 -16.93 3.34 -1.89
N VAL A 59 -15.60 3.40 -1.74
CA VAL A 59 -14.91 3.13 -0.46
C VAL A 59 -14.29 4.39 0.14
N PHE A 60 -13.67 5.24 -0.68
CA PHE A 60 -13.00 6.45 -0.23
C PHE A 60 -13.24 7.64 -1.18
N TYR A 61 -13.36 8.83 -0.62
CA TYR A 61 -13.21 10.10 -1.34
C TYR A 61 -11.78 10.61 -1.13
N LEU A 62 -11.00 10.75 -2.20
CA LEU A 62 -9.69 11.37 -2.15
C LEU A 62 -9.85 12.90 -2.17
N VAL A 63 -9.12 13.61 -1.31
CA VAL A 63 -9.29 15.05 -1.12
C VAL A 63 -7.94 15.76 -1.06
N HIS A 64 -7.84 16.84 -1.85
CA HIS A 64 -6.79 17.84 -1.76
C HIS A 64 -7.44 19.22 -1.65
N PRO A 65 -7.49 19.84 -0.46
CA PRO A 65 -8.12 21.14 -0.29
C PRO A 65 -7.42 22.23 -1.10
N LEU A 66 -8.19 23.18 -1.63
CA LEU A 66 -7.63 24.42 -2.18
C LEU A 66 -6.77 25.12 -1.12
N ASN A 67 -5.62 25.63 -1.56
CA ASN A 67 -4.65 26.32 -0.69
C ASN A 67 -4.16 25.46 0.48
N SER A 68 -4.19 24.14 0.34
CA SER A 68 -3.75 23.16 1.35
C SER A 68 -2.39 23.48 1.99
N HIS A 69 -1.45 24.04 1.23
CA HIS A 69 -0.14 24.44 1.73
C HIS A 69 -0.16 25.52 2.82
N TYR A 70 -1.23 26.31 2.90
CA TYR A 70 -1.40 27.39 3.87
C TYR A 70 -2.37 27.03 5.01
N ARG A 71 -3.02 25.88 4.92
CA ARG A 71 -4.03 25.44 5.89
C ARG A 71 -3.38 24.65 7.01
N THR A 72 -3.77 24.98 8.24
CA THR A 72 -3.40 24.23 9.45
C THR A 72 -4.56 23.44 10.04
N ASP A 73 -5.79 23.72 9.57
CA ASP A 73 -7.02 23.11 10.06
C ASP A 73 -7.30 21.73 9.46
N LYS A 74 -6.69 21.42 8.30
CA LYS A 74 -6.86 20.14 7.61
C LYS A 74 -5.56 19.68 6.94
N PRO A 75 -5.36 18.36 6.80
CA PRO A 75 -4.23 17.82 6.06
C PRO A 75 -4.25 18.22 4.59
N ALA A 76 -3.06 18.27 3.96
CA ALA A 76 -2.94 18.65 2.56
C ALA A 76 -3.43 17.59 1.58
N TYR A 77 -3.26 16.31 1.93
CA TYR A 77 -3.73 15.16 1.17
C TYR A 77 -4.38 14.18 2.15
N PHE A 78 -5.65 13.87 1.95
CA PHE A 78 -6.37 12.92 2.80
C PHE A 78 -7.46 12.19 2.03
N ALA A 79 -7.90 11.06 2.57
CA ALA A 79 -9.05 10.31 2.07
C ALA A 79 -10.09 10.18 3.19
N THR A 80 -11.35 10.40 2.84
CA THR A 80 -12.46 10.14 3.78
C THR A 80 -13.17 8.86 3.41
N CYS A 81 -13.47 8.02 4.41
CA CYS A 81 -14.16 6.76 4.17
C CYS A 81 -15.63 7.04 3.85
N ALA A 82 -16.13 6.44 2.77
CA ALA A 82 -17.51 6.61 2.32
C ALA A 82 -18.54 5.86 3.17
N LYS A 83 -18.09 4.86 3.95
CA LYS A 83 -18.94 4.00 4.78
C LYS A 83 -18.52 4.08 6.24
N GLU A 84 -19.48 4.06 7.16
CA GLU A 84 -19.22 4.04 8.61
C GLU A 84 -18.54 2.74 9.07
N SER A 85 -18.77 1.63 8.37
CA SER A 85 -18.13 0.34 8.64
C SER A 85 -16.72 0.21 8.08
N GLY A 86 -16.16 1.27 7.48
CA GLY A 86 -14.82 1.25 6.91
C GLY A 86 -13.73 1.40 7.97
N LEU A 87 -12.47 1.36 7.54
CA LEU A 87 -11.33 1.41 8.45
C LEU A 87 -11.22 2.77 9.17
N GLY A 88 -11.54 3.86 8.48
CA GLY A 88 -11.39 5.21 8.99
C GLY A 88 -10.93 6.21 7.92
N ASN A 89 -10.86 7.49 8.28
CA ASN A 89 -10.28 8.52 7.43
C ASN A 89 -8.75 8.45 7.47
N ILE A 90 -8.11 8.76 6.35
CA ILE A 90 -6.67 8.58 6.13
C ILE A 90 -6.03 9.92 5.81
N GLU A 91 -4.92 10.24 6.46
CA GLU A 91 -4.11 11.43 6.18
C GLU A 91 -2.75 11.01 5.62
N LEU A 92 -2.31 11.65 4.54
CA LEU A 92 -0.98 11.44 3.99
C LEU A 92 -0.07 12.58 4.46
N ASN A 93 0.89 12.25 5.31
CA ASN A 93 1.93 13.16 5.75
C ASN A 93 3.23 12.90 4.97
N ILE A 94 3.86 13.97 4.50
CA ILE A 94 5.08 13.93 3.68
C ILE A 94 6.24 14.41 4.55
N GLU A 95 7.09 13.50 5.02
CA GLU A 95 8.10 13.78 6.04
C GLU A 95 9.44 14.30 5.49
N SER A 96 9.66 14.25 4.17
CA SER A 96 10.87 14.81 3.56
C SER A 96 10.56 15.55 2.27
N LYS A 97 11.13 16.77 2.19
CA LYS A 97 11.18 17.63 1.01
C LYS A 97 12.62 18.10 0.81
N GLY A 98 13.16 17.98 -0.41
CA GLY A 98 14.54 18.37 -0.76
C GLY A 98 15.36 17.23 -1.37
N LEU A 99 16.70 17.30 -1.32
CA LEU A 99 17.62 16.30 -1.91
C LEU A 99 17.58 14.90 -1.26
N SER A 100 16.74 14.69 -0.25
CA SER A 100 16.64 13.43 0.49
C SER A 100 15.51 12.55 -0.05
N LYS A 101 15.54 11.26 0.28
CA LYS A 101 14.48 10.31 -0.11
C LYS A 101 13.16 10.76 0.52
N THR A 102 12.14 11.04 -0.30
CA THR A 102 10.79 11.32 0.16
C THR A 102 10.25 10.14 0.96
N LYS A 103 9.70 10.40 2.13
CA LYS A 103 9.04 9.43 3.00
C LYS A 103 7.62 9.89 3.24
N TYR A 104 6.69 8.95 3.18
CA TYR A 104 5.31 9.17 3.48
C TYR A 104 4.94 8.42 4.76
N LYS A 105 4.23 9.11 5.65
CA LYS A 105 3.51 8.48 6.74
C LYS A 105 2.02 8.60 6.48
N VAL A 106 1.31 7.55 6.82
CA VAL A 106 -0.13 7.50 6.64
C VAL A 106 -0.75 7.33 8.00
N LEU A 107 -1.50 8.36 8.38
CA LEU A 107 -2.14 8.48 9.67
C LEU A 107 -3.60 8.06 9.51
N LEU A 108 -4.09 7.23 10.42
CA LEU A 108 -5.43 6.69 10.40
C LEU A 108 -6.24 7.28 11.56
N SER A 109 -7.40 7.81 11.22
CA SER A 109 -8.45 8.17 12.15
C SER A 109 -9.52 7.08 12.14
N ALA A 110 -9.30 6.03 12.95
CA ALA A 110 -10.07 4.78 12.88
C ALA A 110 -11.57 4.96 13.19
N GLY A 111 -12.44 4.40 12.36
CA GLY A 111 -13.89 4.53 12.51
C GLY A 111 -14.47 5.92 12.18
N ARG A 112 -13.66 6.85 11.65
CA ARG A 112 -14.15 8.11 11.06
C ARG A 112 -14.53 7.91 9.59
N SER A 113 -15.55 8.63 9.17
CA SER A 113 -16.09 8.63 7.81
C SER A 113 -16.18 10.05 7.24
N ALA A 114 -16.64 10.18 6.00
CA ALA A 114 -16.93 11.47 5.38
C ALA A 114 -18.03 12.28 6.10
N SER A 115 -18.91 11.62 6.86
CA SER A 115 -19.97 12.26 7.66
C SER A 115 -19.53 12.61 9.07
N SER A 116 -18.31 12.22 9.48
CA SER A 116 -17.82 12.47 10.84
C SER A 116 -17.47 13.93 11.09
N ASP A 117 -17.83 14.43 12.27
CA ASP A 117 -17.38 15.71 12.79
C ASP A 117 -16.80 15.51 14.21
N PRO A 118 -15.50 15.75 14.46
CA PRO A 118 -14.48 16.11 13.47
C PRO A 118 -14.14 14.95 12.52
N LEU A 119 -13.61 15.29 11.33
CA LEU A 119 -13.16 14.30 10.33
C LEU A 119 -11.96 13.47 10.80
N PHE A 120 -11.10 14.04 11.65
CA PHE A 120 -9.85 13.44 12.08
C PHE A 120 -9.71 13.46 13.60
N TYR A 121 -9.05 12.46 14.16
CA TYR A 121 -8.64 12.47 15.57
C TYR A 121 -7.37 13.27 15.79
N ASN A 122 -7.20 13.73 17.02
CA ASN A 122 -5.94 14.28 17.49
C ASN A 122 -5.57 13.63 18.84
N PRO A 123 -4.45 12.87 18.94
CA PRO A 123 -3.50 12.55 17.87
C PRO A 123 -3.96 11.35 17.01
N PRO A 124 -3.71 11.37 15.68
CA PRO A 124 -3.97 10.23 14.82
C PRO A 124 -2.89 9.14 14.97
N THR A 125 -3.24 7.88 14.69
CA THR A 125 -2.30 6.76 14.78
C THR A 125 -1.61 6.50 13.44
N THR A 126 -0.30 6.25 13.43
CA THR A 126 0.38 5.84 12.20
C THR A 126 -0.03 4.41 11.84
N ALA A 127 -0.69 4.24 10.70
CA ALA A 127 -1.12 2.92 10.22
C ALA A 127 -0.08 2.27 9.29
N LEU A 128 0.55 3.09 8.44
CA LEU A 128 1.48 2.62 7.42
C LEU A 128 2.47 3.71 7.03
N SER A 129 3.57 3.30 6.42
CA SER A 129 4.62 4.19 5.93
C SER A 129 5.10 3.74 4.55
N ALA A 130 5.40 4.69 3.68
CA ALA A 130 5.99 4.42 2.37
C ALA A 130 7.38 5.07 2.28
N LYS A 131 8.38 4.30 1.90
CA LYS A 131 9.76 4.80 1.73
C LYS A 131 10.44 4.15 0.53
N THR A 132 11.36 4.89 -0.09
CA THR A 132 12.24 4.34 -1.14
C THR A 132 13.55 3.83 -0.54
N LYS A 133 14.17 2.84 -1.20
CA LYS A 133 15.53 2.39 -0.84
C LYS A 133 16.61 3.35 -1.37
N PHE A 134 16.35 4.03 -2.49
CA PHE A 134 17.23 5.01 -3.12
C PHE A 134 16.40 6.17 -3.69
N VAL A 135 17.04 7.33 -3.94
CA VAL A 135 16.35 8.51 -4.50
C VAL A 135 15.81 8.16 -5.89
N GLY A 136 14.54 8.47 -6.17
CA GLY A 136 13.87 8.10 -7.42
C GLY A 136 13.48 6.61 -7.54
N GLY A 137 13.72 5.81 -6.50
CA GLY A 137 13.33 4.40 -6.49
C GLY A 137 11.85 4.17 -6.19
N LYS A 138 11.38 2.94 -6.46
CA LYS A 138 10.03 2.46 -6.12
C LYS A 138 9.81 2.48 -4.60
N TYR A 139 8.59 2.80 -4.17
CA TYR A 139 8.23 2.80 -2.76
C TYR A 139 7.93 1.39 -2.25
N PHE A 140 8.39 1.13 -1.03
CA PHE A 140 7.99 -0.01 -0.22
C PHE A 140 7.06 0.49 0.88
N TRP A 141 5.91 -0.16 1.01
CA TRP A 141 4.89 0.13 2.00
C TRP A 141 5.04 -0.83 3.16
N THR A 142 5.19 -0.29 4.36
CA THR A 142 5.31 -1.05 5.60
C THR A 142 4.18 -0.73 6.55
N ASP A 143 3.76 -1.73 7.33
CA ASP A 143 2.84 -1.52 8.44
C ASP A 143 3.55 -0.84 9.64
N SER A 144 2.82 -0.69 10.76
CA SER A 144 3.32 -0.12 12.01
C SER A 144 4.42 -0.94 12.68
N GLN A 145 4.58 -2.22 12.33
CA GLN A 145 5.65 -3.10 12.80
C GLN A 145 6.88 -3.07 11.89
N GLY A 146 6.81 -2.34 10.77
CA GLY A 146 7.88 -2.25 9.78
C GLY A 146 7.92 -3.41 8.78
N GLN A 147 6.93 -4.31 8.82
CA GLN A 147 6.82 -5.41 7.88
C GLN A 147 6.34 -4.89 6.51
N THR A 148 6.95 -5.35 5.42
CA THR A 148 6.58 -4.91 4.07
C THR A 148 5.28 -5.57 3.63
N ILE A 149 4.25 -4.76 3.41
CA ILE A 149 2.89 -5.22 3.04
C ILE A 149 2.58 -4.98 1.56
N ALA A 150 3.25 -4.02 0.92
CA ALA A 150 3.09 -3.76 -0.51
C ALA A 150 4.35 -3.11 -1.10
N GLN A 151 4.49 -3.22 -2.42
CA GLN A 151 5.58 -2.61 -3.16
C GLN A 151 5.05 -1.98 -4.45
N GLU A 152 5.54 -0.79 -4.78
CA GLU A 152 5.28 -0.19 -6.08
C GLU A 152 6.08 -0.90 -7.19
N ALA A 153 5.43 -1.04 -8.34
CA ALA A 153 5.96 -1.58 -9.56
C ALA A 153 5.50 -0.74 -10.76
N LEU A 154 5.97 -1.11 -11.94
CA LEU A 154 5.44 -0.62 -13.19
C LEU A 154 4.85 -1.82 -13.94
N THR A 155 3.77 -1.62 -14.66
CA THR A 155 3.28 -2.60 -15.64
C THR A 155 4.25 -2.71 -16.82
N SER A 156 4.00 -3.64 -17.75
CA SER A 156 4.72 -3.68 -19.04
C SER A 156 4.66 -2.35 -19.79
N ASP A 157 3.54 -1.64 -19.65
CA ASP A 157 3.26 -0.37 -20.35
C ASP A 157 3.64 0.87 -19.51
N ASP A 158 4.58 0.72 -18.58
CA ASP A 158 5.09 1.79 -17.69
C ASP A 158 4.03 2.49 -16.81
N LYS A 159 2.86 1.90 -16.60
CA LYS A 159 1.84 2.43 -15.69
C LYS A 159 2.19 2.09 -14.23
N PRO A 160 1.97 3.02 -13.28
CA PRO A 160 2.14 2.72 -11.86
C PRO A 160 1.27 1.55 -11.41
N GLN A 161 1.87 0.60 -10.68
CA GLN A 161 1.19 -0.56 -10.12
C GLN A 161 1.54 -0.71 -8.64
N LEU A 162 0.58 -1.11 -7.82
CA LEU A 162 0.82 -1.52 -6.44
C LEU A 162 0.66 -3.04 -6.32
N LYS A 163 1.72 -3.72 -5.87
CA LYS A 163 1.69 -5.16 -5.58
C LYS A 163 1.52 -5.38 -4.09
N ILE A 164 0.38 -5.95 -3.68
CA ILE A 164 0.15 -6.39 -2.31
C ILE A 164 0.93 -7.67 -2.07
N MET A 165 1.73 -7.71 -1.00
CA MET A 165 2.68 -8.80 -0.70
C MET A 165 2.21 -9.71 0.43
N GLN A 166 1.15 -9.35 1.14
CA GLN A 166 0.62 -10.12 2.27
C GLN A 166 -0.91 -10.19 2.20
N ALA A 167 -1.45 -11.32 2.65
CA ALA A 167 -2.89 -11.43 2.90
C ALA A 167 -3.30 -10.44 4.00
N MET A 168 -4.40 -9.72 3.77
CA MET A 168 -4.90 -8.71 4.70
C MET A 168 -6.41 -8.55 4.53
N GLN A 169 -7.06 -7.97 5.55
CA GLN A 169 -8.49 -7.69 5.50
C GLN A 169 -8.81 -6.67 4.41
N THR A 170 -9.97 -6.82 3.75
CA THR A 170 -10.43 -5.95 2.66
C THR A 170 -10.37 -4.47 3.03
N ASN A 171 -10.89 -4.08 4.20
CA ASN A 171 -10.89 -2.68 4.64
C ASN A 171 -9.46 -2.11 4.76
N PHE A 172 -8.50 -2.93 5.18
CA PHE A 172 -7.10 -2.52 5.27
C PHE A 172 -6.45 -2.43 3.89
N ARG A 173 -6.73 -3.39 2.99
CA ARG A 173 -6.29 -3.34 1.59
C ARG A 173 -6.78 -2.08 0.90
N ASP A 174 -8.07 -1.76 1.04
CA ASP A 174 -8.67 -0.59 0.41
C ASP A 174 -8.05 0.72 0.96
N ALA A 175 -7.71 0.75 2.25
CA ALA A 175 -6.97 1.85 2.86
C ALA A 175 -5.54 1.99 2.30
N VAL A 176 -4.83 0.87 2.10
CA VAL A 176 -3.50 0.86 1.47
C VAL A 176 -3.57 1.39 0.03
N VAL A 177 -4.58 0.97 -0.74
CA VAL A 177 -4.81 1.46 -2.11
C VAL A 177 -5.14 2.95 -2.12
N ALA A 178 -6.04 3.41 -1.23
CA ALA A 178 -6.37 4.83 -1.12
C ALA A 178 -5.13 5.68 -0.77
N ALA A 179 -4.31 5.21 0.17
CA ALA A 179 -3.06 5.86 0.53
C ALA A 179 -2.07 5.93 -0.63
N TRP A 180 -1.97 4.86 -1.42
CA TRP A 180 -1.14 4.85 -2.63
C TRP A 180 -1.62 5.85 -3.69
N CYS A 181 -2.94 5.95 -3.90
CA CYS A 181 -3.51 6.97 -4.78
C CYS A 181 -3.21 8.39 -4.29
N LEU A 182 -3.34 8.67 -2.99
CA LEU A 182 -2.96 9.98 -2.41
C LEU A 182 -1.48 10.29 -2.67
N ARG A 183 -0.61 9.30 -2.55
CA ARG A 183 0.83 9.45 -2.82
C ARG A 183 1.09 9.79 -4.28
N ILE A 184 0.47 9.08 -5.23
CA ILE A 184 0.56 9.42 -6.67
C ILE A 184 0.05 10.83 -6.90
N TRP A 185 -1.11 11.17 -6.36
CA TRP A 185 -1.70 12.49 -6.51
C TRP A 185 -0.79 13.59 -5.95
N SER A 186 -0.10 13.32 -4.83
CA SER A 186 0.86 14.27 -4.26
C SER A 186 2.04 14.56 -5.17
N GLN A 187 2.49 13.62 -6.02
CA GLN A 187 3.58 13.90 -6.96
C GLN A 187 3.14 14.86 -8.07
N ILE A 188 1.94 14.64 -8.63
CA ILE A 188 1.40 15.45 -9.74
C ILE A 188 1.30 16.95 -9.39
N TRP A 189 1.05 17.28 -8.12
CA TRP A 189 0.87 18.67 -7.67
C TRP A 189 2.13 19.30 -7.04
N ASN A 190 3.19 18.52 -6.80
CA ASN A 190 4.45 19.04 -6.24
C ASN A 190 5.59 19.08 -7.28
N ASP A 191 5.42 18.49 -8.47
CA ASP A 191 6.31 18.61 -9.63
C ASP A 191 5.89 19.78 -10.54
#